data_AF-A0A7C1RLK6-F1
#
_entry.id   AF-A0A7C1RLK6-F1
#
_cell.length_a   1.000
_cell.length_b   1.000
_cell.length_c   1.000
_cell.angle_alpha   90.00
_cell.angle_beta   90.00
_cell.angle_gamma   90.00
#
_symmetry.space_group_name_H-M   'P 1'
#
loop_
_entity.id
_entity.type
_entity.pdbx_description
1 polymer ?
#
loop_
_entity_poly.entity_id
_entity_poly.type
_entity_poly.pdbx_seq_one_letter_code
_entity_poly.pdbx_strand_id
1 'polypeptide(L)'
;MKMKMIVLFLMFLIALPAIGRAVEQTIGNKLAPPGNYAYIGQFILDDEDLDAFILKTGSTPAIVYFMCDWIRDQDWLANPKGPIPIELIDEEIMSALRGITDKGIIPAIGWGIAPLVYWDIPPENVRYMPNIPRILSGEFDKYIAATARQLKEYGDPILMTPLVEIDNYSEYSFGKTGLESSESFDAKNLVDQYGNPDWPDGPERVHDMFIHIIDIFRREGADNVSWFMYANTEFQEPGTEGSVWWNHPKYYYPGDEYIDWVGKSMLFKNTEDFKDKFEAAYDAWGEVTKRPFIIPEFNMLEDRKSRSEIIREIFSDYLPTKPRLKLVFFHDTLIKVDWVVPLTGWKGEFPDEILAWEEAVVNNPYYRKRVIIQK
;
A
#
# COMPACT_ATOMS: atom_id res chain seq x y z
N MET A 1 41.63 -25.11 35.26
CA MET A 1 42.44 -24.05 34.63
C MET A 1 42.19 -24.08 33.12
N LYS A 2 41.22 -23.31 32.63
CA LYS A 2 40.97 -23.07 31.20
C LYS A 2 40.66 -21.59 31.04
N MET A 3 41.52 -20.90 30.30
CA MET A 3 41.53 -19.47 30.07
C MET A 3 40.56 -19.16 28.92
N LYS A 4 39.51 -18.37 29.15
CA LYS A 4 38.64 -17.85 28.08
C LYS A 4 39.22 -16.54 27.57
N MET A 5 39.55 -16.54 26.28
CA MET A 5 40.02 -15.40 25.52
C MET A 5 38.83 -14.49 25.21
N ILE A 6 38.85 -13.25 25.68
CA ILE A 6 37.85 -12.22 25.35
C ILE A 6 38.32 -11.56 24.05
N VAL A 7 37.55 -11.73 22.98
CA VAL A 7 37.70 -10.97 21.74
C VAL A 7 36.85 -9.71 21.88
N LEU A 8 37.51 -8.55 21.90
CA LEU A 8 36.89 -7.24 21.96
C LEU A 8 36.54 -6.80 20.53
N PHE A 9 35.26 -6.79 20.17
CA PHE A 9 34.79 -6.18 18.92
C PHE A 9 34.67 -4.67 19.14
N LEU A 10 35.53 -3.88 18.49
CA LEU A 10 35.36 -2.43 18.40
C LEU A 10 34.26 -2.13 17.37
N MET A 11 33.07 -1.77 17.85
CA MET A 11 32.07 -1.07 17.04
C MET A 11 32.57 0.36 16.80
N PHE A 12 32.97 0.67 15.57
CA PHE A 12 33.07 2.05 15.11
C PHE A 12 31.64 2.57 14.86
N LEU A 13 31.10 3.32 15.82
CA LEU A 13 29.96 4.20 15.60
C LEU A 13 30.39 5.29 14.61
N ILE A 14 29.99 5.16 13.34
CA ILE A 14 30.04 6.27 12.39
C ILE A 14 28.92 7.22 12.82
N ALA A 15 29.27 8.30 13.50
CA ALA A 15 28.35 9.40 13.77
C ALA A 15 27.93 10.03 12.44
N LEU A 16 26.68 9.78 12.03
CA LEU A 16 26.06 10.54 10.95
C LEU A 16 25.99 12.01 11.39
N PRO A 17 26.38 12.97 10.54
CA PRO A 17 26.32 14.38 10.90
C PRO A 17 24.86 14.77 11.17
N ALA A 18 24.64 15.51 12.26
CA ALA A 18 23.38 16.19 12.54
C ALA A 18 23.19 17.31 11.49
N ILE A 19 22.59 16.95 10.36
CA ILE A 19 22.19 17.89 9.31
C ILE A 19 20.90 18.58 9.79
N GLY A 20 20.92 19.91 9.80
CA GLY A 20 19.81 20.74 10.29
C GLY A 20 18.47 20.41 9.64
N ARG A 21 17.38 20.71 10.38
CA ARG A 21 15.99 20.56 9.93
C ARG A 21 15.79 21.23 8.57
N ALA A 22 15.72 20.43 7.51
CA ALA A 22 15.18 20.86 6.24
C ALA A 22 13.67 21.11 6.38
N VAL A 23 13.11 21.93 5.49
CA VAL A 23 11.83 22.65 5.59
C VAL A 23 10.67 21.89 4.92
N GLU A 24 9.48 21.96 5.54
CA GLU A 24 8.07 21.67 5.13
C GLU A 24 7.72 20.36 4.38
N GLN A 25 6.70 19.61 4.86
CA GLN A 25 5.48 19.25 4.09
C GLN A 25 4.50 18.29 4.85
N THR A 26 3.63 18.86 5.69
CA THR A 26 2.34 18.25 6.07
C THR A 26 1.20 19.17 5.62
N ILE A 27 0.04 18.62 5.26
CA ILE A 27 -1.20 19.42 5.03
C ILE A 27 -2.07 19.19 6.26
N GLY A 28 -2.04 20.14 7.19
CA GLY A 28 -2.60 19.93 8.52
C GLY A 28 -1.85 18.80 9.25
N ASN A 29 -2.59 17.78 9.70
CA ASN A 29 -2.03 16.62 10.41
C ASN A 29 -1.68 15.45 9.48
N LYS A 30 -1.89 15.58 8.17
CA LYS A 30 -1.65 14.51 7.19
C LYS A 30 -0.29 14.65 6.50
N LEU A 31 0.23 13.53 5.98
CA LEU A 31 1.36 13.54 5.06
C LEU A 31 1.01 14.35 3.81
N ALA A 32 1.89 15.28 3.41
CA ALA A 32 1.77 15.95 2.13
C ALA A 32 2.66 15.28 1.06
N PRO A 33 2.28 15.35 -0.22
CA PRO A 33 3.15 14.91 -1.32
C PRO A 33 4.43 15.75 -1.39
N PRO A 34 5.57 15.17 -1.79
CA PRO A 34 6.88 15.82 -1.76
C PRO A 34 7.08 16.84 -2.92
N GLY A 35 6.06 17.63 -3.27
CA GLY A 35 6.11 18.56 -4.39
C GLY A 35 6.45 17.88 -5.72
N ASN A 36 7.50 18.32 -6.41
CA ASN A 36 7.96 17.75 -7.70
C ASN A 36 8.82 16.48 -7.56
N TYR A 37 8.92 15.92 -6.37
CA TYR A 37 9.75 14.76 -6.06
C TYR A 37 8.86 13.52 -5.83
N ALA A 38 9.47 12.38 -5.50
CA ALA A 38 8.77 11.19 -5.03
C ALA A 38 9.44 10.60 -3.78
N TYR A 39 8.65 10.04 -2.87
CA TYR A 39 9.16 9.26 -1.74
C TYR A 39 9.52 7.84 -2.16
N ILE A 40 10.52 7.28 -1.49
CA ILE A 40 10.80 5.84 -1.51
C ILE A 40 10.26 5.27 -0.21
N GLY A 41 9.40 4.26 -0.32
CA GLY A 41 8.88 3.51 0.81
C GLY A 41 9.27 2.04 0.74
N GLN A 42 9.04 1.34 1.84
CA GLN A 42 9.21 -0.11 1.92
C GLN A 42 7.91 -0.73 2.42
N PHE A 43 7.42 -1.75 1.75
CA PHE A 43 6.37 -2.63 2.27
C PHE A 43 7.06 -3.75 3.03
N ILE A 44 6.72 -3.87 4.31
CA ILE A 44 7.23 -4.84 5.26
C ILE A 44 6.12 -5.84 5.64
N LEU A 45 6.46 -7.13 5.75
CA LEU A 45 5.61 -8.13 6.41
C LEU A 45 6.12 -8.49 7.82
N ASP A 46 7.40 -8.29 8.14
CA ASP A 46 7.95 -8.49 9.50
C ASP A 46 9.10 -7.53 9.92
N ASP A 47 9.35 -7.42 11.23
CA ASP A 47 10.32 -6.46 11.80
C ASP A 47 11.79 -6.67 11.37
N GLU A 48 12.18 -7.86 10.88
CA GLU A 48 13.56 -8.12 10.42
C GLU A 48 13.86 -7.42 9.07
N ASP A 49 12.81 -6.94 8.37
CA ASP A 49 12.89 -6.40 7.02
C ASP A 49 13.43 -4.97 6.92
N LEU A 50 13.25 -4.09 7.91
CA LEU A 50 13.60 -2.67 7.77
C LEU A 50 15.12 -2.44 7.77
N ASP A 51 15.82 -2.98 8.76
CA ASP A 51 17.28 -2.86 8.85
C ASP A 51 17.95 -3.62 7.70
N ALA A 52 17.36 -4.76 7.30
CA ALA A 52 17.76 -5.48 6.11
C ALA A 52 17.65 -4.59 4.88
N PHE A 53 16.51 -3.95 4.61
CA PHE A 53 16.34 -3.03 3.49
C PHE A 53 17.30 -1.86 3.51
N ILE A 54 17.55 -1.23 4.66
CA ILE A 54 18.50 -0.12 4.74
C ILE A 54 19.91 -0.59 4.39
N LEU A 55 20.31 -1.75 4.93
CA LEU A 55 21.62 -2.33 4.66
C LEU A 55 21.78 -2.73 3.18
N LYS A 56 20.71 -3.32 2.62
CA LYS A 56 20.56 -3.81 1.27
C LYS A 56 20.64 -2.68 0.25
N THR A 57 19.79 -1.67 0.42
CA THR A 57 19.56 -0.61 -0.57
C THR A 57 20.43 0.62 -0.35
N GLY A 58 21.10 0.74 0.81
CA GLY A 58 21.81 1.96 1.19
C GLY A 58 20.87 3.17 1.35
N SER A 59 19.56 2.95 1.47
CA SER A 59 18.55 4.00 1.54
C SER A 59 17.64 3.79 2.74
N THR A 60 17.43 4.84 3.53
CA THR A 60 16.34 4.87 4.51
C THR A 60 15.03 5.13 3.77
N PRO A 61 13.98 4.30 3.94
CA PRO A 61 12.67 4.62 3.38
C PRO A 61 12.08 5.83 4.11
N ALA A 62 11.39 6.68 3.36
CA ALA A 62 10.62 7.78 3.93
C ALA A 62 9.34 7.29 4.61
N ILE A 63 8.79 6.17 4.12
CA ILE A 63 7.52 5.60 4.53
C ILE A 63 7.65 4.08 4.62
N VAL A 64 7.09 3.45 5.64
CA VAL A 64 7.03 1.99 5.76
C VAL A 64 5.57 1.55 5.79
N TYR A 65 5.21 0.62 4.92
CA TYR A 65 3.87 0.09 4.73
C TYR A 65 3.75 -1.28 5.39
N PHE A 66 2.81 -1.40 6.33
CA PHE A 66 2.50 -2.64 7.03
C PHE A 66 1.13 -3.15 6.62
N MET A 67 0.94 -4.46 6.68
CA MET A 67 -0.39 -5.06 6.64
C MET A 67 -0.93 -5.21 8.05
N CYS A 68 -2.15 -4.77 8.27
CA CYS A 68 -2.84 -4.75 9.55
C CYS A 68 -4.29 -5.19 9.34
N ASP A 69 -4.50 -6.47 9.07
CA ASP A 69 -5.83 -6.99 8.75
C ASP A 69 -6.74 -6.99 9.99
N TRP A 70 -8.05 -6.80 9.77
CA TRP A 70 -9.07 -6.84 10.82
C TRP A 70 -9.15 -8.21 11.50
N ILE A 71 -8.77 -9.23 10.75
CA ILE A 71 -8.74 -10.63 11.18
C ILE A 71 -7.33 -11.14 10.96
N ARG A 72 -6.75 -11.77 11.99
CA ARG A 72 -5.49 -12.50 11.84
C ARG A 72 -5.73 -13.80 11.08
N ASP A 73 -4.80 -14.16 10.19
CA ASP A 73 -4.84 -15.42 9.42
C ASP A 73 -5.12 -16.65 10.29
N GLN A 74 -4.43 -16.72 11.43
CA GLN A 74 -4.54 -17.83 12.38
C GLN A 74 -5.93 -17.93 13.04
N ASP A 75 -6.61 -16.80 13.28
CA ASP A 75 -7.96 -16.80 13.86
C ASP A 75 -8.99 -17.28 12.84
N TRP A 76 -8.81 -16.91 11.57
CA TRP A 76 -9.60 -17.43 10.46
C TRP A 76 -9.39 -18.94 10.25
N LEU A 77 -8.13 -19.38 10.14
CA LEU A 77 -7.78 -20.79 9.91
C LEU A 77 -8.31 -21.70 11.03
N ALA A 78 -8.42 -21.18 12.26
CA ALA A 78 -8.98 -21.90 13.40
C ALA A 78 -10.52 -21.99 13.38
N ASN A 79 -11.23 -21.01 12.79
CA ASN A 79 -12.69 -20.96 12.82
C ASN A 79 -13.34 -20.39 11.53
N PRO A 80 -13.22 -21.09 10.39
CA PRO A 80 -13.60 -20.53 9.09
C PRO A 80 -15.12 -20.35 8.85
N LYS A 81 -15.97 -20.73 9.81
CA LYS A 81 -17.44 -20.68 9.69
C LYS A 81 -18.12 -20.07 10.92
N GLY A 82 -17.35 -19.53 11.84
CA GLY A 82 -17.86 -18.96 13.09
C GLY A 82 -17.52 -17.49 13.23
N PRO A 83 -17.95 -16.85 14.33
CA PRO A 83 -17.52 -15.49 14.64
C PRO A 83 -16.00 -15.49 14.84
N ILE A 84 -15.34 -14.55 14.18
CA ILE A 84 -13.90 -14.35 14.29
C ILE A 84 -13.70 -13.07 15.10
N PRO A 85 -12.86 -13.09 16.15
CA PRO A 85 -12.57 -11.89 16.91
C PRO A 85 -11.94 -10.85 15.99
N ILE A 86 -12.45 -9.63 16.08
CA ILE A 86 -11.86 -8.46 15.44
C ILE A 86 -11.29 -7.62 16.57
N GLU A 87 -9.98 -7.47 16.56
CA GLU A 87 -9.25 -6.68 17.55
C GLU A 87 -8.80 -5.36 16.93
N LEU A 88 -8.59 -4.37 17.79
CA LEU A 88 -7.90 -3.15 17.38
C LEU A 88 -6.47 -3.49 16.91
N ILE A 89 -5.80 -2.51 16.30
CA ILE A 89 -4.39 -2.66 15.96
C ILE A 89 -3.65 -2.97 17.27
N ASP A 90 -3.00 -4.13 17.33
CA ASP A 90 -2.43 -4.61 18.59
C ASP A 90 -1.20 -3.81 19.02
N GLU A 91 -0.81 -3.98 20.28
CA GLU A 91 0.30 -3.21 20.87
C GLU A 91 1.66 -3.50 20.21
N GLU A 92 1.83 -4.68 19.60
CA GLU A 92 3.05 -5.01 18.87
C GLU A 92 3.17 -4.15 17.61
N ILE A 93 2.11 -4.12 16.80
CA ILE A 93 2.04 -3.25 15.62
C ILE A 93 2.13 -1.80 16.05
N MET A 94 1.35 -1.34 17.04
CA MET A 94 1.40 0.05 17.51
C MET A 94 2.79 0.44 18.01
N SER A 95 3.51 -0.48 18.67
CA SER A 95 4.91 -0.28 19.07
C SER A 95 5.84 -0.17 17.85
N ALA A 96 5.67 -1.01 16.82
CA ALA A 96 6.42 -0.92 15.57
C ALA A 96 6.18 0.42 14.86
N LEU A 97 4.92 0.86 14.75
CA LEU A 97 4.56 2.17 14.18
C LEU A 97 5.28 3.30 14.92
N ARG A 98 5.22 3.32 16.27
CA ARG A 98 5.93 4.33 17.07
C ARG A 98 7.45 4.25 16.88
N GLY A 99 8.01 3.04 16.86
CA GLY A 99 9.45 2.81 16.69
C GLY A 99 10.00 3.35 15.37
N ILE A 100 9.28 3.23 14.26
CA ILE A 100 9.69 3.84 12.99
C ILE A 100 9.44 5.36 12.96
N THR A 101 8.40 5.83 13.64
CA THR A 101 8.07 7.26 13.74
C THR A 101 9.16 8.03 14.48
N ASP A 102 9.70 7.45 15.55
CA ASP A 102 10.84 8.01 16.29
C ASP A 102 12.11 8.14 15.43
N LYS A 103 12.22 7.34 14.36
CA LYS A 103 13.28 7.43 13.35
C LYS A 103 12.98 8.46 12.25
N GLY A 104 11.82 9.13 12.29
CA GLY A 104 11.35 10.08 11.28
C GLY A 104 10.79 9.43 10.01
N ILE A 105 10.35 8.18 10.11
CA ILE A 105 9.72 7.42 9.03
C ILE A 105 8.20 7.44 9.25
N ILE A 106 7.42 7.70 8.21
CA ILE A 106 5.96 7.69 8.31
C ILE A 106 5.41 6.27 8.15
N PRO A 107 4.50 5.81 9.01
CA PRO A 107 3.79 4.57 8.74
C PRO A 107 2.73 4.73 7.63
N ALA A 108 2.57 3.68 6.85
CA ALA A 108 1.38 3.38 6.08
C ALA A 108 0.82 2.04 6.57
N ILE A 109 -0.50 1.87 6.60
CA ILE A 109 -1.13 0.60 6.97
C ILE A 109 -2.20 0.17 5.97
N GLY A 110 -2.16 -1.10 5.61
CA GLY A 110 -3.19 -1.80 4.86
C GLY A 110 -4.12 -2.38 5.89
N TRP A 111 -5.19 -1.65 6.20
CA TRP A 111 -6.17 -2.04 7.21
C TRP A 111 -7.23 -2.94 6.60
N GLY A 112 -6.78 -4.07 6.07
CA GLY A 112 -7.56 -4.98 5.23
C GLY A 112 -8.73 -5.59 5.99
N ILE A 113 -9.94 -5.50 5.42
CA ILE A 113 -11.14 -6.14 5.99
C ILE A 113 -11.11 -7.67 5.89
N ALA A 114 -10.23 -8.20 5.04
CA ALA A 114 -9.96 -9.61 4.88
C ALA A 114 -8.46 -9.85 4.79
N PRO A 115 -7.98 -11.05 5.16
CA PRO A 115 -6.57 -11.38 5.04
C PRO A 115 -6.10 -11.37 3.59
N LEU A 116 -4.78 -11.25 3.38
CA LEU A 116 -4.10 -11.35 2.08
C LEU A 116 -4.38 -12.66 1.30
N VAL A 117 -5.08 -13.61 1.90
CA VAL A 117 -5.51 -14.87 1.30
C VAL A 117 -7.02 -14.88 0.98
N TYR A 118 -7.65 -13.71 0.81
CA TYR A 118 -9.09 -13.63 0.55
C TYR A 118 -9.56 -14.52 -0.62
N TRP A 119 -8.73 -14.69 -1.65
CA TRP A 119 -8.94 -15.60 -2.79
C TRP A 119 -8.88 -17.10 -2.43
N ASP A 120 -8.20 -17.47 -1.34
CA ASP A 120 -8.19 -18.85 -0.83
C ASP A 120 -9.40 -19.15 0.05
N ILE A 121 -10.26 -18.16 0.30
CA ILE A 121 -11.44 -18.31 1.14
C ILE A 121 -12.59 -18.86 0.30
N PRO A 122 -13.17 -20.02 0.66
CA PRO A 122 -14.31 -20.56 -0.07
C PRO A 122 -15.44 -19.51 -0.12
N PRO A 123 -16.03 -19.23 -1.30
CA PRO A 123 -17.03 -18.18 -1.47
C PRO A 123 -18.19 -18.28 -0.48
N GLU A 124 -18.59 -19.50 -0.11
CA GLU A 124 -19.66 -19.72 0.86
C GLU A 124 -19.32 -19.26 2.28
N ASN A 125 -18.04 -19.04 2.60
CA ASN A 125 -17.61 -18.60 3.91
C ASN A 125 -17.39 -17.07 4.01
N VAL A 126 -17.33 -16.35 2.89
CA VAL A 126 -17.16 -14.88 2.85
C VAL A 126 -18.21 -14.15 3.69
N ARG A 127 -19.43 -14.70 3.75
CA ARG A 127 -20.52 -14.15 4.57
C ARG A 127 -20.22 -14.08 6.08
N TYR A 128 -19.27 -14.88 6.58
CA TYR A 128 -18.91 -14.92 8.00
C TYR A 128 -17.85 -13.89 8.37
N MET A 129 -17.13 -13.35 7.38
CA MET A 129 -16.10 -12.32 7.58
C MET A 129 -16.68 -10.91 7.48
N PRO A 130 -15.96 -9.88 7.96
CA PRO A 130 -16.15 -8.52 7.48
C PRO A 130 -16.17 -8.50 5.96
N ASN A 131 -17.19 -7.86 5.43
CA ASN A 131 -17.38 -7.67 4.00
C ASN A 131 -18.12 -6.34 3.80
N ILE A 132 -18.07 -5.83 2.58
CA ILE A 132 -18.58 -4.50 2.26
C ILE A 132 -20.05 -4.33 2.66
N PRO A 133 -21.00 -5.26 2.35
CA PRO A 133 -22.39 -5.13 2.78
C PRO A 133 -22.58 -5.03 4.30
N ARG A 134 -21.85 -5.83 5.09
CA ARG A 134 -21.95 -5.78 6.56
C ARG A 134 -21.36 -4.48 7.12
N ILE A 135 -20.27 -3.98 6.54
CA ILE A 135 -19.69 -2.68 6.90
C ILE A 135 -20.68 -1.55 6.62
N LEU A 136 -21.26 -1.53 5.41
CA LEU A 136 -22.28 -0.54 5.01
C LEU A 136 -23.56 -0.62 5.86
N SER A 137 -23.88 -1.78 6.43
CA SER A 137 -25.02 -1.92 7.34
C SER A 137 -24.80 -1.30 8.73
N GLY A 138 -23.57 -0.87 9.02
CA GLY A 138 -23.17 -0.30 10.31
C GLY A 138 -22.75 -1.33 11.37
N GLU A 139 -22.65 -2.62 11.00
CA GLU A 139 -22.31 -3.69 11.94
C GLU A 139 -20.96 -3.45 12.65
N PHE A 140 -20.02 -2.84 11.93
CA PHE A 140 -18.65 -2.60 12.40
C PHE A 140 -18.40 -1.15 12.85
N ASP A 141 -19.40 -0.27 12.90
CA ASP A 141 -19.20 1.17 13.20
C ASP A 141 -18.50 1.41 14.55
N LYS A 142 -18.82 0.61 15.56
CA LYS A 142 -18.18 0.72 16.88
C LYS A 142 -16.70 0.38 16.83
N TYR A 143 -16.35 -0.63 16.03
CA TYR A 143 -14.97 -1.03 15.81
C TYR A 143 -14.22 0.05 15.04
N ILE A 144 -14.78 0.52 13.91
CA ILE A 144 -14.20 1.57 13.08
C ILE A 144 -13.97 2.85 13.91
N ALA A 145 -14.95 3.24 14.74
CA ALA A 145 -14.81 4.40 15.62
C ALA A 145 -13.74 4.19 16.70
N ALA A 146 -13.57 2.97 17.21
CA ALA A 146 -12.52 2.66 18.18
C ALA A 146 -11.12 2.72 17.55
N THR A 147 -10.95 2.19 16.34
CA THR A 147 -9.69 2.32 15.58
C THR A 147 -9.37 3.77 15.25
N ALA A 148 -10.38 4.56 14.87
CA ALA A 148 -10.21 6.00 14.64
C ALA A 148 -9.70 6.72 15.90
N ARG A 149 -10.27 6.42 17.08
CA ARG A 149 -9.78 6.97 18.35
C ARG A 149 -8.35 6.52 18.69
N GLN A 150 -8.01 5.26 18.42
CA GLN A 150 -6.66 4.73 18.62
C GLN A 150 -5.63 5.46 17.75
N LEU A 151 -5.93 5.66 16.46
CA LEU A 151 -5.02 6.36 15.56
C LEU A 151 -4.96 7.88 15.82
N LYS A 152 -6.04 8.47 16.32
CA LYS A 152 -6.03 9.84 16.85
C LYS A 152 -5.11 9.97 18.07
N GLU A 153 -5.14 9.01 18.99
CA GLU A 153 -4.26 9.00 20.17
C GLU A 153 -2.79 8.74 19.79
N TYR A 154 -2.54 7.95 18.74
CA TYR A 154 -1.21 7.85 18.14
C TYR A 154 -0.68 9.20 17.66
N GLY A 155 -1.52 10.00 16.99
CA GLY A 155 -1.35 11.44 16.81
C GLY A 155 -0.35 11.91 15.74
N ASP A 156 0.62 11.09 15.36
CA ASP A 156 1.52 11.38 14.23
C ASP A 156 0.83 11.02 12.88
N PRO A 157 1.28 11.59 11.74
CA PRO A 157 0.70 11.30 10.43
C PRO A 157 0.85 9.82 10.06
N ILE A 158 -0.19 9.23 9.48
CA ILE A 158 -0.22 7.83 9.01
C ILE A 158 -0.99 7.73 7.70
N LEU A 159 -0.51 6.92 6.76
CA LEU A 159 -1.25 6.57 5.55
C LEU A 159 -2.09 5.34 5.82
N MET A 160 -3.29 5.27 5.25
CA MET A 160 -4.21 4.16 5.49
C MET A 160 -5.07 3.86 4.27
N THR A 161 -5.24 2.57 3.99
CA THR A 161 -6.30 2.07 3.11
C THR A 161 -7.12 1.02 3.86
N PRO A 162 -8.46 1.01 3.75
CA PRO A 162 -9.29 -0.09 4.25
C PRO A 162 -9.32 -1.29 3.28
N LEU A 163 -8.92 -1.11 2.01
CA LEU A 163 -8.89 -2.15 0.99
C LEU A 163 -7.54 -2.14 0.26
N VAL A 164 -6.88 -3.29 0.26
CA VAL A 164 -5.75 -3.58 -0.62
C VAL A 164 -6.31 -3.95 -1.98
N GLU A 165 -5.91 -3.24 -3.04
CA GLU A 165 -6.36 -3.54 -4.41
C GLU A 165 -7.90 -3.59 -4.56
N ILE A 166 -8.53 -2.41 -4.59
CA ILE A 166 -9.98 -2.22 -4.50
C ILE A 166 -10.81 -3.07 -5.47
N ASP A 167 -10.27 -3.34 -6.65
CA ASP A 167 -10.93 -4.06 -7.71
C ASP A 167 -11.05 -5.56 -7.43
N ASN A 168 -10.11 -6.15 -6.68
CA ASN A 168 -10.23 -7.52 -6.20
C ASN A 168 -11.43 -7.69 -5.27
N TYR A 169 -11.77 -6.67 -4.46
CA TYR A 169 -12.95 -6.71 -3.60
C TYR A 169 -14.24 -6.40 -4.35
N SER A 170 -14.16 -5.44 -5.27
CA SER A 170 -15.27 -5.05 -6.16
C SER A 170 -15.81 -6.21 -6.96
N GLU A 171 -14.91 -7.04 -7.50
CA GLU A 171 -15.26 -8.20 -8.31
C GLU A 171 -16.18 -9.18 -7.58
N TYR A 172 -16.11 -9.27 -6.25
CA TYR A 172 -16.96 -10.13 -5.42
C TYR A 172 -18.06 -9.37 -4.67
N SER A 173 -18.40 -8.16 -5.12
CA SER A 173 -19.36 -7.26 -4.46
C SER A 173 -20.56 -6.90 -5.33
N PHE A 174 -20.89 -7.72 -6.32
CA PHE A 174 -22.04 -7.52 -7.20
C PHE A 174 -23.33 -8.15 -6.65
N GLY A 175 -24.42 -8.03 -7.41
CA GLY A 175 -25.68 -8.68 -7.11
C GLY A 175 -26.43 -8.03 -5.95
N LYS A 176 -27.52 -8.68 -5.53
CA LYS A 176 -28.43 -8.14 -4.52
C LYS A 176 -27.85 -8.25 -3.13
N THR A 177 -27.08 -9.29 -2.85
CA THR A 177 -26.50 -9.48 -1.51
C THR A 177 -25.17 -8.73 -1.35
N GLY A 178 -24.52 -8.39 -2.46
CA GLY A 178 -23.20 -7.75 -2.47
C GLY A 178 -22.08 -8.73 -2.10
N LEU A 179 -22.29 -10.02 -2.35
CA LEU A 179 -21.35 -11.13 -2.10
C LEU A 179 -21.17 -12.00 -3.34
N GLU A 180 -21.65 -11.53 -4.48
CA GLU A 180 -21.68 -12.27 -5.73
C GLU A 180 -20.54 -11.79 -6.66
N SER A 181 -19.92 -12.74 -7.36
CA SER A 181 -18.82 -12.47 -8.31
C SER A 181 -19.33 -11.85 -9.61
N SER A 182 -18.52 -10.97 -10.21
CA SER A 182 -18.76 -10.39 -11.53
C SER A 182 -18.92 -11.45 -12.62
N GLU A 183 -18.24 -12.59 -12.51
CA GLU A 183 -18.30 -13.71 -13.46
C GLU A 183 -19.64 -14.46 -13.42
N SER A 184 -20.36 -14.38 -12.30
CA SER A 184 -21.63 -15.09 -12.10
C SER A 184 -22.81 -14.43 -12.81
N PHE A 185 -22.58 -13.28 -13.46
CA PHE A 185 -23.63 -12.44 -14.04
C PHE A 185 -23.38 -12.11 -15.50
N ASP A 186 -24.45 -12.14 -16.30
CA ASP A 186 -24.48 -11.44 -17.58
C ASP A 186 -24.37 -9.92 -17.31
N ALA A 187 -23.78 -9.14 -18.24
CA ALA A 187 -23.46 -7.71 -18.02
C ALA A 187 -24.63 -6.83 -17.53
N LYS A 188 -25.89 -7.25 -17.76
CA LYS A 188 -27.11 -6.58 -17.28
C LYS A 188 -27.40 -6.75 -15.79
N ASN A 189 -26.78 -7.72 -15.12
CA ASN A 189 -26.98 -7.99 -13.69
C ASN A 189 -25.79 -7.48 -12.83
N LEU A 190 -24.91 -6.68 -13.42
CA LEU A 190 -23.81 -5.98 -12.73
C LEU A 190 -24.24 -4.59 -12.22
N VAL A 191 -25.48 -4.19 -12.49
CA VAL A 191 -26.09 -2.89 -12.17
C VAL A 191 -27.50 -3.10 -11.61
N ASP A 192 -28.07 -2.06 -11.02
CA ASP A 192 -29.47 -2.01 -10.56
C ASP A 192 -29.82 -3.09 -9.51
N GLN A 193 -28.82 -3.56 -8.76
CA GLN A 193 -29.04 -4.36 -7.55
C GLN A 193 -28.60 -3.62 -6.28
N TYR A 194 -27.97 -2.46 -6.43
CA TYR A 194 -27.54 -1.57 -5.37
C TYR A 194 -27.59 -0.11 -5.83
N GLY A 195 -27.79 0.82 -4.88
CA GLY A 195 -27.60 2.25 -5.09
C GLY A 195 -28.18 2.82 -6.39
N ASN A 196 -27.30 3.30 -7.26
CA ASN A 196 -27.60 3.96 -8.51
C ASN A 196 -27.76 2.93 -9.64
N PRO A 197 -28.93 2.89 -10.31
CA PRO A 197 -29.23 1.89 -11.34
C PRO A 197 -28.31 1.96 -12.57
N ASP A 198 -27.60 3.07 -12.77
CA ASP A 198 -26.68 3.26 -13.89
C ASP A 198 -25.21 3.02 -13.51
N TRP A 199 -24.91 2.70 -12.24
CA TRP A 199 -23.56 2.42 -11.77
C TRP A 199 -23.35 0.92 -11.57
N PRO A 200 -22.13 0.42 -11.80
CA PRO A 200 -21.79 -0.96 -11.47
C PRO A 200 -21.81 -1.15 -9.95
N ASP A 201 -22.60 -2.13 -9.51
CA ASP A 201 -22.95 -2.29 -8.09
C ASP A 201 -21.70 -2.58 -7.21
N GLY A 202 -20.74 -3.37 -7.71
CA GLY A 202 -19.50 -3.68 -7.00
C GLY A 202 -18.65 -2.45 -6.70
N PRO A 203 -18.24 -1.68 -7.73
CA PRO A 203 -17.53 -0.42 -7.55
C PRO A 203 -18.30 0.61 -6.72
N GLU A 204 -19.62 0.72 -6.90
CA GLU A 204 -20.44 1.64 -6.10
C GLU A 204 -20.44 1.28 -4.61
N ARG A 205 -20.49 -0.01 -4.27
CA ARG A 205 -20.35 -0.47 -2.88
C ARG A 205 -18.98 -0.13 -2.29
N VAL A 206 -17.91 -0.28 -3.07
CA VAL A 206 -16.57 0.14 -2.64
C VAL A 206 -16.54 1.66 -2.40
N HIS A 207 -17.06 2.46 -3.34
CA HIS A 207 -17.20 3.90 -3.21
C HIS A 207 -17.90 4.30 -1.90
N ASP A 208 -19.07 3.72 -1.63
CA ASP A 208 -19.85 4.01 -0.43
C ASP A 208 -19.14 3.55 0.85
N MET A 209 -18.40 2.44 0.80
CA MET A 209 -17.67 1.95 1.97
C MET A 209 -16.55 2.90 2.37
N PHE A 210 -15.80 3.43 1.40
CA PHE A 210 -14.78 4.44 1.67
C PHE A 210 -15.39 5.67 2.31
N ILE A 211 -16.53 6.18 1.79
CA ILE A 211 -17.25 7.31 2.39
C ILE A 211 -17.62 7.00 3.85
N HIS A 212 -18.27 5.85 4.08
CA HIS A 212 -18.76 5.45 5.40
C HIS A 212 -17.64 5.36 6.45
N ILE A 213 -16.54 4.67 6.12
CA ILE A 213 -15.39 4.53 7.02
C ILE A 213 -14.74 5.88 7.31
N ILE A 214 -14.47 6.67 6.27
CA ILE A 214 -13.77 7.96 6.41
C ILE A 214 -14.62 8.95 7.22
N ASP A 215 -15.94 8.96 7.04
CA ASP A 215 -16.84 9.81 7.82
C ASP A 215 -16.90 9.41 9.29
N ILE A 216 -16.80 8.12 9.63
CA ILE A 216 -16.62 7.68 11.02
C ILE A 216 -15.31 8.24 11.59
N PHE A 217 -14.20 8.10 10.85
CA PHE A 217 -12.89 8.62 11.29
C PHE A 217 -12.90 10.14 11.52
N ARG A 218 -13.52 10.90 10.62
CA ARG A 218 -13.69 12.35 10.75
C ARG A 218 -14.55 12.71 11.97
N ARG A 219 -15.64 11.98 12.23
CA ARG A 219 -16.48 12.21 13.43
C ARG A 219 -15.72 12.01 14.73
N GLU A 220 -14.79 11.06 14.77
CA GLU A 220 -13.92 10.82 15.92
C GLU A 220 -12.74 11.80 15.98
N GLY A 221 -12.48 12.55 14.90
CA GLY A 221 -11.42 13.56 14.78
C GLY A 221 -10.03 12.98 14.53
N ALA A 222 -9.96 11.85 13.83
CA ALA A 222 -8.71 11.18 13.44
C ALA A 222 -8.11 11.84 12.17
N ASP A 223 -7.84 13.15 12.25
CA ASP A 223 -7.45 13.97 11.10
C ASP A 223 -5.98 13.76 10.66
N ASN A 224 -5.22 12.97 11.42
CA ASN A 224 -3.85 12.56 11.12
C ASN A 224 -3.75 11.41 10.11
N VAL A 225 -4.88 10.77 9.80
CA VAL A 225 -4.96 9.68 8.82
C VAL A 225 -5.08 10.23 7.40
N SER A 226 -4.15 9.86 6.53
CA SER A 226 -4.16 10.16 5.10
C SER A 226 -4.60 8.95 4.29
N TRP A 227 -5.65 9.09 3.50
CA TRP A 227 -6.31 7.97 2.84
C TRP A 227 -5.76 7.74 1.45
N PHE A 228 -5.41 6.50 1.15
CA PHE A 228 -5.05 6.10 -0.21
C PHE A 228 -5.98 5.01 -0.74
N MET A 229 -6.20 5.04 -2.04
CA MET A 229 -7.03 4.09 -2.79
C MET A 229 -6.21 3.58 -3.97
N TYR A 230 -6.06 2.26 -4.10
CA TYR A 230 -5.28 1.70 -5.20
C TYR A 230 -5.88 0.39 -5.70
N ALA A 231 -5.55 0.07 -6.94
CA ALA A 231 -6.02 -1.12 -7.63
C ALA A 231 -4.88 -2.12 -7.90
N ASN A 232 -5.24 -3.32 -8.34
CA ASN A 232 -4.30 -4.39 -8.65
C ASN A 232 -3.45 -4.09 -9.91
N THR A 233 -2.52 -5.00 -10.22
CA THR A 233 -1.58 -4.88 -11.35
C THR A 233 -2.23 -4.89 -12.74
N GLU A 234 -3.38 -5.51 -12.93
CA GLU A 234 -4.04 -5.60 -14.23
C GLU A 234 -5.02 -4.45 -14.46
N PHE A 235 -5.29 -3.64 -13.43
CA PHE A 235 -6.25 -2.54 -13.47
C PHE A 235 -6.03 -1.62 -14.68
N GLN A 236 -7.06 -1.51 -15.52
CA GLN A 236 -7.12 -0.76 -16.77
C GLN A 236 -6.15 -1.21 -17.87
N GLU A 237 -5.42 -2.32 -17.70
CA GLU A 237 -4.52 -2.86 -18.71
C GLU A 237 -5.32 -3.37 -19.93
N PRO A 238 -5.06 -2.86 -21.15
CA PRO A 238 -5.86 -3.23 -22.32
C PRO A 238 -5.83 -4.74 -22.61
N GLY A 239 -7.02 -5.35 -22.69
CA GLY A 239 -7.16 -6.76 -23.05
C GLY A 239 -7.07 -7.74 -21.87
N THR A 240 -6.93 -7.24 -20.64
CA THR A 240 -7.06 -8.03 -19.40
C THR A 240 -8.43 -7.84 -18.76
N GLU A 241 -8.72 -8.64 -17.74
CA GLU A 241 -9.92 -8.52 -16.90
C GLU A 241 -9.98 -7.16 -16.18
N GLY A 242 -8.82 -6.53 -15.94
CA GLY A 242 -8.75 -5.19 -15.35
C GLY A 242 -9.28 -4.05 -16.25
N SER A 243 -9.47 -4.26 -17.56
CA SER A 243 -9.98 -3.25 -18.50
C SER A 243 -11.47 -3.33 -18.83
N VAL A 244 -12.23 -4.16 -18.12
CA VAL A 244 -13.69 -4.23 -18.25
C VAL A 244 -14.34 -2.89 -17.87
N TRP A 245 -15.47 -2.59 -18.51
CA TRP A 245 -16.12 -1.27 -18.43
C TRP A 245 -16.50 -0.85 -17.00
N TRP A 246 -16.84 -1.81 -16.14
CA TRP A 246 -17.24 -1.54 -14.76
C TRP A 246 -16.04 -1.24 -13.87
N ASN A 247 -14.83 -1.68 -14.23
CA ASN A 247 -13.63 -1.51 -13.42
C ASN A 247 -12.95 -0.14 -13.60
N HIS A 248 -13.69 0.88 -14.05
CA HIS A 248 -13.15 2.21 -14.29
C HIS A 248 -13.08 3.04 -12.99
N PRO A 249 -11.99 3.80 -12.72
CA PRO A 249 -11.81 4.61 -11.51
C PRO A 249 -12.99 5.47 -11.08
N LYS A 250 -13.72 6.01 -12.07
CA LYS A 250 -14.85 6.93 -11.87
C LYS A 250 -15.99 6.34 -11.01
N TYR A 251 -16.11 5.01 -10.93
CA TYR A 251 -17.14 4.34 -10.14
C TYR A 251 -16.68 4.02 -8.71
N TYR A 252 -15.36 4.03 -8.48
CA TYR A 252 -14.77 3.82 -7.16
C TYR A 252 -14.54 5.11 -6.40
N TYR A 253 -14.16 6.18 -7.11
CA TYR A 253 -13.57 7.38 -6.53
C TYR A 253 -14.62 8.29 -5.87
N PRO A 254 -14.64 8.43 -4.53
CA PRO A 254 -15.64 9.24 -3.84
C PRO A 254 -15.36 10.75 -3.86
N GLY A 255 -14.24 11.18 -4.44
CA GLY A 255 -13.85 12.59 -4.54
C GLY A 255 -12.56 12.93 -3.80
N ASP A 256 -11.98 14.06 -4.19
CA ASP A 256 -10.73 14.60 -3.65
C ASP A 256 -10.83 14.90 -2.16
N GLU A 257 -12.02 15.15 -1.61
CA GLU A 257 -12.22 15.39 -0.19
C GLU A 257 -12.01 14.15 0.66
N TYR A 258 -12.26 12.95 0.12
CA TYR A 258 -12.13 11.67 0.81
C TYR A 258 -10.75 11.04 0.60
N ILE A 259 -10.24 11.05 -0.62
CA ILE A 259 -9.01 10.33 -0.99
C ILE A 259 -7.85 11.29 -1.20
N ASP A 260 -6.77 11.08 -0.45
CA ASP A 260 -5.57 11.90 -0.54
C ASP A 260 -4.60 11.39 -1.62
N TRP A 261 -4.60 10.07 -1.90
CA TRP A 261 -3.71 9.43 -2.87
C TRP A 261 -4.43 8.34 -3.66
N VAL A 262 -4.12 8.23 -4.95
CA VAL A 262 -4.60 7.14 -5.82
C VAL A 262 -3.43 6.32 -6.33
N GLY A 263 -3.64 5.07 -6.75
CA GLY A 263 -2.50 4.27 -7.16
C GLY A 263 -2.83 2.93 -7.78
N LYS A 264 -1.76 2.15 -7.97
CA LYS A 264 -1.80 0.81 -8.52
C LYS A 264 -0.60 -0.02 -8.08
N SER A 265 -0.81 -1.29 -7.76
CA SER A 265 0.27 -2.28 -7.60
C SER A 265 0.96 -2.54 -8.93
N MET A 266 2.26 -2.79 -8.92
CA MET A 266 3.07 -2.96 -10.12
C MET A 266 3.89 -4.25 -10.06
N LEU A 267 3.34 -5.33 -10.60
CA LEU A 267 4.06 -6.55 -10.94
C LEU A 267 4.32 -6.58 -12.46
N PHE A 268 5.59 -6.59 -12.87
CA PHE A 268 5.96 -6.42 -14.28
C PHE A 268 7.12 -7.31 -14.72
N LYS A 269 7.23 -7.57 -16.02
CA LYS A 269 8.26 -8.47 -16.58
C LYS A 269 9.51 -7.74 -17.07
N ASN A 270 9.32 -6.54 -17.62
CA ASN A 270 10.38 -5.69 -18.19
C ASN A 270 9.93 -4.23 -18.23
N THR A 271 10.80 -3.31 -18.69
CA THR A 271 10.48 -1.86 -18.73
C THR A 271 9.24 -1.55 -19.58
N GLU A 272 9.04 -2.21 -20.71
CA GLU A 272 7.91 -1.91 -21.59
C GLU A 272 6.58 -2.34 -20.94
N ASP A 273 6.54 -3.55 -20.39
CA ASP A 273 5.40 -4.05 -19.60
C ASP A 273 5.09 -3.14 -18.41
N PHE A 274 6.13 -2.65 -17.72
CA PHE A 274 5.96 -1.66 -16.64
C PHE A 274 5.31 -0.37 -17.15
N LYS A 275 5.83 0.19 -18.26
CA LYS A 275 5.33 1.45 -18.83
C LYS A 275 3.87 1.30 -19.25
N ASP A 276 3.54 0.27 -20.02
CA ASP A 276 2.18 0.05 -20.50
C ASP A 276 1.16 -0.07 -19.35
N LYS A 277 1.47 -0.91 -18.36
CA LYS A 277 0.61 -1.09 -17.17
C LYS A 277 0.51 0.17 -16.31
N PHE A 278 1.61 0.92 -16.18
CA PHE A 278 1.64 2.15 -15.42
C PHE A 278 0.81 3.23 -16.10
N GLU A 279 1.02 3.48 -17.40
CA GLU A 279 0.31 4.53 -18.15
C GLU A 279 -1.19 4.27 -18.15
N ALA A 280 -1.61 3.02 -18.36
CA ALA A 280 -3.02 2.65 -18.39
C ALA A 280 -3.77 3.11 -17.12
N ALA A 281 -3.24 2.78 -15.94
CA ALA A 281 -3.86 3.19 -14.68
C ALA A 281 -3.58 4.65 -14.34
N TYR A 282 -2.38 5.16 -14.63
CA TYR A 282 -2.02 6.56 -14.41
C TYR A 282 -3.01 7.46 -15.17
N ASP A 283 -3.24 7.22 -16.45
CA ASP A 283 -4.17 7.99 -17.26
C ASP A 283 -5.62 7.82 -16.81
N ALA A 284 -6.09 6.61 -16.56
CA ALA A 284 -7.45 6.36 -16.07
C ALA A 284 -7.75 7.10 -14.74
N TRP A 285 -6.82 7.05 -13.78
CA TRP A 285 -6.94 7.86 -12.56
C TRP A 285 -6.86 9.37 -12.87
N GLY A 286 -6.05 9.75 -13.86
CA GLY A 286 -5.88 11.13 -14.31
C GLY A 286 -7.10 11.75 -14.98
N GLU A 287 -8.03 10.94 -15.49
CA GLU A 287 -9.34 11.37 -15.99
C GLU A 287 -10.28 11.80 -14.87
N VAL A 288 -10.12 11.21 -13.68
CA VAL A 288 -11.04 11.40 -12.54
C VAL A 288 -10.47 12.36 -11.49
N THR A 289 -9.15 12.35 -11.27
CA THR A 289 -8.50 13.19 -10.24
C THR A 289 -7.08 13.60 -10.60
N LYS A 290 -6.59 14.67 -9.95
CA LYS A 290 -5.18 15.11 -9.99
C LYS A 290 -4.42 14.80 -8.71
N ARG A 291 -5.02 14.04 -7.78
CA ARG A 291 -4.35 13.58 -6.55
C ARG A 291 -3.04 12.84 -6.86
N PRO A 292 -2.08 12.89 -5.92
CA PRO A 292 -0.86 12.10 -5.96
C PRO A 292 -1.09 10.64 -6.34
N PHE A 293 -0.26 10.14 -7.24
CA PHE A 293 -0.19 8.75 -7.66
C PHE A 293 0.85 8.00 -6.84
N ILE A 294 0.49 6.83 -6.33
CA ILE A 294 1.36 5.96 -5.54
C ILE A 294 1.46 4.57 -6.17
N ILE A 295 2.59 3.91 -5.96
CA ILE A 295 2.81 2.50 -6.28
C ILE A 295 2.98 1.75 -4.96
N PRO A 296 1.93 1.14 -4.38
CA PRO A 296 1.98 0.45 -3.08
C PRO A 296 2.78 -0.85 -3.08
N GLU A 297 2.92 -1.45 -4.25
CA GLU A 297 3.68 -2.69 -4.45
C GLU A 297 4.46 -2.57 -5.75
N PHE A 298 5.76 -2.84 -5.71
CA PHE A 298 6.64 -2.79 -6.87
C PHE A 298 7.50 -4.05 -6.90
N ASN A 299 7.23 -4.94 -7.85
CA ASN A 299 7.97 -6.20 -8.02
C ASN A 299 8.18 -6.52 -9.50
N MET A 300 9.29 -7.19 -9.80
CA MET A 300 9.62 -7.63 -11.15
C MET A 300 9.53 -9.16 -11.22
N LEU A 301 9.01 -9.72 -12.31
CA LEU A 301 8.70 -11.15 -12.42
C LEU A 301 9.73 -12.00 -13.19
N GLU A 302 10.67 -11.39 -13.94
CA GLU A 302 11.58 -12.10 -14.88
C GLU A 302 13.07 -11.69 -14.80
N ASP A 303 13.94 -12.37 -15.58
CA ASP A 303 15.38 -12.68 -15.35
C ASP A 303 16.39 -11.51 -15.14
N ARG A 304 17.54 -11.84 -14.50
CA ARG A 304 18.53 -10.96 -13.84
C ARG A 304 19.41 -10.11 -14.75
N LYS A 305 19.58 -10.47 -16.03
CA LYS A 305 20.64 -9.87 -16.88
C LYS A 305 20.42 -8.40 -17.26
N SER A 306 19.17 -7.92 -17.24
CA SER A 306 18.81 -6.54 -17.61
C SER A 306 18.35 -5.70 -16.42
N ARG A 307 18.40 -6.22 -15.19
CA ARG A 307 17.86 -5.53 -14.00
C ARG A 307 18.51 -4.18 -13.73
N SER A 308 19.83 -4.09 -13.87
CA SER A 308 20.56 -2.83 -13.72
C SER A 308 20.19 -1.80 -14.79
N GLU A 309 19.80 -2.22 -15.99
CA GLU A 309 19.26 -1.36 -17.04
C GLU A 309 17.82 -0.95 -16.72
N ILE A 310 16.95 -1.89 -16.36
CA ILE A 310 15.56 -1.65 -15.96
C ILE A 310 15.48 -0.67 -14.78
N ILE A 311 16.35 -0.81 -13.77
CA ILE A 311 16.43 0.13 -12.64
C ILE A 311 16.70 1.55 -13.14
N ARG A 312 17.67 1.74 -14.03
CA ARG A 312 17.99 3.07 -14.57
C ARG A 312 16.85 3.61 -15.42
N GLU A 313 16.32 2.80 -16.34
CA GLU A 313 15.25 3.24 -17.23
C GLU A 313 13.98 3.62 -16.44
N ILE A 314 13.59 2.83 -15.45
CA ILE A 314 12.42 3.13 -14.64
C ILE A 314 12.69 4.32 -13.71
N PHE A 315 13.74 4.27 -12.88
CA PHE A 315 13.92 5.23 -11.79
C PHE A 315 14.68 6.50 -12.17
N SER A 316 15.61 6.45 -13.12
CA SER A 316 16.28 7.66 -13.61
C SER A 316 15.50 8.33 -14.73
N ASP A 317 15.01 7.55 -15.69
CA ASP A 317 14.56 8.12 -16.96
C ASP A 317 13.04 8.28 -17.04
N TYR A 318 12.27 7.30 -16.53
CA TYR A 318 10.82 7.26 -16.73
C TYR A 318 10.02 7.90 -15.59
N LEU A 319 10.12 7.37 -14.37
CA LEU A 319 9.32 7.85 -13.23
C LEU A 319 9.46 9.35 -12.92
N PRO A 320 10.65 9.98 -13.05
CA PRO A 320 10.78 11.43 -12.88
C PRO A 320 9.99 12.26 -13.89
N THR A 321 9.58 11.68 -15.01
CA THR A 321 8.73 12.36 -16.01
C THR A 321 7.25 12.37 -15.64
N LYS A 322 6.86 11.69 -14.55
CA LYS A 322 5.46 11.51 -14.12
C LYS A 322 5.12 12.46 -12.97
N PRO A 323 4.60 13.67 -13.24
CA PRO A 323 4.46 14.71 -12.23
C PRO A 323 3.51 14.37 -11.08
N ARG A 324 2.54 13.46 -11.28
CA ARG A 324 1.67 13.00 -10.17
C ARG A 324 2.25 11.85 -9.39
N LEU A 325 3.27 11.14 -9.87
CA LEU A 325 3.91 10.11 -9.05
C LEU A 325 4.57 10.75 -7.82
N LYS A 326 4.24 10.25 -6.64
CA LYS A 326 4.73 10.79 -5.37
C LYS A 326 5.28 9.76 -4.39
N LEU A 327 5.05 8.48 -4.61
CA LEU A 327 5.50 7.43 -3.69
C LEU A 327 5.58 6.09 -4.40
N VAL A 328 6.68 5.37 -4.17
CA VAL A 328 6.88 3.99 -4.62
C VAL A 328 7.33 3.15 -3.44
N PHE A 329 6.61 2.07 -3.17
CA PHE A 329 6.94 1.08 -2.15
C PHE A 329 7.56 -0.15 -2.77
N PHE A 330 8.63 -0.65 -2.15
CA PHE A 330 9.26 -1.92 -2.52
C PHE A 330 8.77 -3.01 -1.59
N HIS A 331 8.29 -4.11 -2.16
CA HIS A 331 7.67 -5.21 -1.42
C HIS A 331 8.67 -6.37 -1.27
N ASP A 332 9.12 -6.70 -0.05
CA ASP A 332 10.25 -7.65 0.13
C ASP A 332 9.84 -9.16 0.13
N THR A 333 8.55 -9.52 0.16
CA THR A 333 8.16 -10.83 0.74
C THR A 333 7.11 -11.69 0.01
N LEU A 334 6.58 -11.29 -1.15
CA LEU A 334 5.62 -12.14 -1.88
C LEU A 334 6.32 -12.76 -3.08
N ILE A 335 6.30 -14.09 -3.09
CA ILE A 335 6.97 -15.04 -3.98
C ILE A 335 8.30 -15.53 -3.39
N LYS A 336 8.39 -16.85 -3.16
CA LYS A 336 9.59 -17.64 -2.78
C LYS A 336 10.73 -17.60 -3.81
N VAL A 337 10.83 -16.50 -4.55
CA VAL A 337 11.77 -16.28 -5.63
C VAL A 337 12.15 -14.79 -5.54
N ASP A 338 13.24 -14.49 -4.85
CA ASP A 338 14.33 -13.56 -5.22
C ASP A 338 14.06 -12.30 -6.10
N TRP A 339 12.90 -11.66 -6.16
CA TRP A 339 12.67 -10.58 -7.14
C TRP A 339 12.22 -9.24 -6.58
N VAL A 340 13.06 -8.66 -5.73
CA VAL A 340 12.96 -7.26 -5.25
C VAL A 340 14.16 -6.49 -5.75
N VAL A 341 13.99 -5.24 -6.17
CA VAL A 341 15.07 -4.36 -6.64
C VAL A 341 15.99 -3.92 -5.50
N PRO A 342 17.33 -3.99 -5.64
CA PRO A 342 18.10 -5.09 -6.23
C PRO A 342 17.99 -6.35 -5.36
N LEU A 343 18.34 -7.50 -5.94
CA LEU A 343 18.68 -8.70 -5.20
C LEU A 343 19.89 -8.39 -4.32
N THR A 344 19.61 -7.82 -3.17
CA THR A 344 20.57 -7.34 -2.19
C THR A 344 20.76 -8.41 -1.12
N GLY A 345 20.43 -9.66 -1.46
CA GLY A 345 20.95 -10.83 -0.78
C GLY A 345 22.47 -10.78 -0.86
N TRP A 346 23.09 -10.25 0.18
CA TRP A 346 24.53 -10.17 0.40
C TRP A 346 25.26 -9.23 -0.56
N LYS A 347 25.72 -8.07 -0.04
CA LYS A 347 26.70 -7.20 -0.72
C LYS A 347 27.76 -8.04 -1.43
N GLY A 348 27.74 -8.03 -2.77
CA GLY A 348 28.72 -8.73 -3.60
C GLY A 348 28.17 -9.66 -4.67
N GLU A 349 26.89 -10.09 -4.60
CA GLU A 349 26.33 -11.02 -5.61
C GLU A 349 25.95 -10.35 -6.94
N PHE A 350 25.40 -9.12 -6.91
CA PHE A 350 24.94 -8.36 -8.10
C PHE A 350 25.45 -6.91 -8.08
N PRO A 351 26.77 -6.69 -8.29
CA PRO A 351 27.38 -5.36 -8.13
C PRO A 351 26.86 -4.32 -9.13
N ASP A 352 26.45 -4.72 -10.32
CA ASP A 352 25.89 -3.83 -11.33
C ASP A 352 24.48 -3.33 -10.97
N GLU A 353 23.65 -4.17 -10.35
CA GLU A 353 22.33 -3.74 -9.85
C GLU A 353 22.46 -2.80 -8.65
N ILE A 354 23.42 -3.06 -7.74
CA ILE A 354 23.71 -2.15 -6.62
C ILE A 354 24.12 -0.77 -7.15
N LEU A 355 25.04 -0.72 -8.11
CA LEU A 355 25.46 0.54 -8.72
C LEU A 355 24.31 1.24 -9.44
N ALA A 356 23.49 0.50 -10.19
CA ALA A 356 22.31 1.06 -10.85
C ALA A 356 21.33 1.69 -9.84
N TRP A 357 21.10 1.02 -8.72
CA TRP A 357 20.25 1.51 -7.65
C TRP A 357 20.84 2.74 -6.94
N GLU A 358 22.14 2.70 -6.65
CA GLU A 358 22.86 3.83 -6.08
C GLU A 358 22.76 5.06 -6.98
N GLU A 359 22.94 4.90 -8.29
CA GLU A 359 22.80 5.97 -9.27
C GLU A 359 21.36 6.47 -9.41
N ALA A 360 20.41 5.55 -9.62
CA ALA A 360 19.05 5.88 -10.02
C ALA A 360 18.15 6.32 -8.86
N VAL A 361 18.42 5.85 -7.64
CA VAL A 361 17.58 6.11 -6.46
C VAL A 361 18.35 6.76 -5.32
N VAL A 362 19.50 6.20 -4.92
CA VAL A 362 20.22 6.72 -3.74
C VAL A 362 20.79 8.12 -4.00
N ASN A 363 21.45 8.32 -5.13
CA ASN A 363 22.12 9.56 -5.47
C ASN A 363 21.24 10.50 -6.30
N ASN A 364 20.08 10.02 -6.76
CA ASN A 364 19.15 10.80 -7.54
C ASN A 364 18.33 11.76 -6.64
N PRO A 365 18.48 13.10 -6.80
CA PRO A 365 17.77 14.08 -5.98
C PRO A 365 16.27 14.15 -6.29
N TYR A 366 15.76 13.38 -7.26
CA TYR A 366 14.33 13.21 -7.46
C TYR A 366 13.66 12.46 -6.28
N TYR A 367 14.38 11.52 -5.66
CA TYR A 367 13.82 10.65 -4.62
C TYR A 367 14.10 11.18 -3.22
N ARG A 368 13.04 11.33 -2.42
CA ARG A 368 13.07 11.77 -1.02
C ARG A 368 13.06 10.55 -0.10
N LYS A 369 14.02 10.52 0.81
CA LYS A 369 14.27 9.40 1.72
C LYS A 369 13.82 9.67 3.16
N ARG A 370 13.26 10.86 3.39
CA ARG A 370 12.76 11.31 4.68
C ARG A 370 11.54 12.17 4.44
N VAL A 371 10.52 11.95 5.27
CA VAL A 371 9.44 12.90 5.42
C VAL A 371 9.88 13.96 6.42
N ILE A 372 9.55 15.22 6.13
CA ILE A 372 9.85 16.33 7.02
C ILE A 372 8.53 16.74 7.68
N ILE A 373 8.31 16.26 8.90
CA ILE A 373 7.13 16.63 9.71
C ILE A 373 7.44 17.95 10.42
N GLN A 374 6.61 18.97 10.18
CA GLN A 374 6.59 20.16 11.03
C GLN A 374 5.55 19.94 12.13
N LYS A 375 5.98 20.02 13.39
CA LYS A 375 5.07 20.09 14.55
C LYS A 375 4.79 21.53 14.90
#